data_AF-A0A7T8GUK8-F1
#
_entry.id   AF-A0A7T8GUK8-F1
#
_cell.length_a   1.000
_cell.length_b   1.000
_cell.length_c   1.000
_cell.angle_alpha   90.00
_cell.angle_beta   90.00
_cell.angle_gamma   90.00
#
_symmetry.space_group_name_H-M   'P 1'
#
loop_
_entity.id
_entity.type
_entity.pdbx_description
1 polymer ?
#
loop_
_entity_poly.entity_id
_entity_poly.type
_entity_poly.pdbx_seq_one_letter_code
_entity_poly.pdbx_strand_id
1 'polypeptide(L)' 'MKSKRRGKRKHEESSLGDPSSVSSSKQKAHQPKNAVVTLNELKPGLEYNLVEHKGPIHMPTFVIEVELNGESFQGKE' A
#
# COMPACT_ATOMS: atom_id res chain seq x y z
N MET A 1 -27.88 -23.37 27.08
CA MET A 1 -26.76 -22.46 27.44
C MET A 1 -25.66 -22.57 26.39
N LYS A 2 -25.20 -21.40 25.94
CA LYS A 2 -24.17 -21.01 24.94
C LYS A 2 -23.35 -22.09 24.21
N SER A 3 -23.70 -22.27 22.93
CA SER A 3 -22.89 -22.88 21.86
C SER A 3 -21.65 -22.03 21.55
N LYS A 4 -20.44 -22.62 21.54
CA LYS A 4 -19.22 -21.98 21.03
C LYS A 4 -18.92 -22.46 19.62
N ARG A 5 -19.35 -21.70 18.61
CA ARG A 5 -18.92 -21.84 17.22
C ARG A 5 -17.49 -21.31 17.09
N ARG A 6 -16.50 -22.20 16.97
CA ARG A 6 -15.14 -21.82 16.54
C ARG A 6 -15.17 -21.55 15.03
N GLY A 7 -15.29 -20.28 14.66
CA GLY A 7 -15.22 -19.82 13.28
C GLY A 7 -13.78 -19.92 12.75
N LYS A 8 -13.55 -20.84 11.83
CA LYS A 8 -12.30 -21.01 11.08
C LYS A 8 -12.27 -19.92 9.99
N ARG A 9 -11.51 -18.83 10.21
CA ARG A 9 -11.30 -17.80 9.18
C ARG A 9 -10.50 -18.43 8.04
N LYS A 10 -11.10 -18.51 6.84
CA LYS A 10 -10.41 -18.83 5.59
C LYS A 10 -9.55 -17.61 5.22
N HIS A 11 -8.30 -17.86 4.85
CA HIS A 11 -7.48 -16.87 4.14
C HIS A 11 -7.90 -16.96 2.68
N GLU A 12 -8.44 -15.87 2.13
CA GLU A 12 -8.79 -15.74 0.73
C GLU A 12 -7.53 -15.32 -0.03
N GLU A 13 -7.10 -16.17 -0.96
CA GLU A 13 -6.02 -15.92 -1.90
C GLU A 13 -6.50 -14.84 -2.88
N SER A 14 -6.02 -13.60 -2.71
CA SER A 14 -6.35 -12.52 -3.62
C SER A 14 -5.52 -12.67 -4.90
N SER A 15 -6.11 -13.35 -5.89
CA SER A 15 -5.63 -13.37 -7.27
C SER A 15 -5.41 -11.94 -7.78
N LEU A 16 -4.20 -11.67 -8.27
CA LEU A 16 -3.84 -10.43 -8.96
C LEU A 16 -4.67 -10.35 -10.26
N GLY A 17 -5.74 -9.56 -10.24
CA GLY A 17 -6.62 -9.35 -11.38
C GLY A 17 -6.13 -8.23 -12.31
N ASP A 18 -6.14 -8.54 -13.61
CA ASP A 18 -5.92 -7.67 -14.77
C ASP A 18 -6.58 -6.28 -14.70
N PRO A 19 -5.87 -5.18 -15.02
CA PRO A 19 -6.49 -3.86 -15.14
C PRO A 19 -6.77 -3.50 -16.61
N SER A 20 -7.82 -4.08 -17.18
CA SER A 20 -8.42 -3.55 -18.42
C SER A 20 -9.91 -3.27 -18.25
N SER A 21 -10.25 -2.21 -17.51
CA SER A 21 -11.44 -1.37 -17.76
C SER A 21 -11.74 -0.50 -16.53
N VAL A 22 -11.70 0.83 -16.66
CA VAL A 22 -12.89 1.71 -16.64
C VAL A 22 -12.50 3.14 -16.26
N SER A 23 -12.64 4.02 -17.24
CA SER A 23 -12.87 5.44 -17.09
C SER A 23 -14.08 5.73 -16.19
N SER A 24 -13.96 6.65 -15.22
CA SER A 24 -14.97 7.69 -14.97
C SER A 24 -14.58 8.61 -13.82
N SER A 25 -14.45 9.88 -14.16
CA SER A 25 -14.34 11.02 -13.25
C SER A 25 -15.55 11.09 -12.31
N LYS A 26 -15.33 10.91 -11.01
CA LYS A 26 -16.26 11.34 -9.97
C LYS A 26 -15.49 11.60 -8.68
N GLN A 27 -15.45 12.86 -8.26
CA GLN A 27 -14.95 13.29 -6.95
C GLN A 27 -15.75 12.58 -5.86
N LYS A 28 -15.28 11.41 -5.43
CA LYS A 28 -15.74 10.74 -4.21
C LYS A 28 -15.03 11.44 -3.06
N ALA A 29 -15.81 11.79 -2.02
CA ALA A 29 -15.29 12.31 -0.75
C ALA A 29 -14.01 11.54 -0.38
N HIS A 30 -12.90 12.27 -0.25
CA HIS A 30 -11.58 11.71 -0.04
C HIS A 30 -11.55 11.15 1.39
N GLN A 31 -12.03 9.91 1.55
CA GLN A 31 -11.55 9.09 2.66
C GLN A 31 -10.03 9.13 2.59
N PRO A 32 -9.32 9.36 3.70
CA PRO A 32 -7.86 9.45 3.67
C PRO A 32 -7.34 8.10 3.20
N LYS A 33 -7.01 8.03 1.90
CA LYS A 33 -6.35 6.87 1.31
C LYS A 33 -4.91 6.87 1.82
N ASN A 34 -4.34 5.68 1.95
CA ASN A 34 -2.92 5.56 2.25
C ASN A 34 -2.11 6.33 1.19
N ALA A 35 -1.08 7.05 1.63
CA ALA A 35 -0.26 7.88 0.74
C ALA A 35 0.27 7.07 -0.47
N VAL A 36 0.71 5.83 -0.24
CA VAL A 36 1.19 4.93 -1.28
C VAL A 36 0.11 4.63 -2.34
N VAL A 37 -1.12 4.40 -1.91
CA VAL A 37 -2.24 4.13 -2.82
C VAL A 37 -2.53 5.36 -3.67
N THR A 38 -2.57 6.54 -3.05
CA THR A 38 -2.77 7.81 -3.76
C THR A 38 -1.64 8.08 -4.77
N LEU A 39 -0.38 7.84 -4.39
CA LEU A 39 0.77 8.02 -5.28
C LEU A 39 0.67 7.10 -6.50
N ASN A 40 0.33 5.83 -6.30
CA ASN A 40 0.19 4.87 -7.38
C ASN A 40 -1.02 5.16 -8.30
N GLU A 41 -2.11 5.73 -7.77
CA GLU A 41 -3.25 6.21 -8.58
C GLU A 41 -2.86 7.43 -9.45
N LEU A 42 -2.02 8.32 -8.94
CA LEU A 42 -1.57 9.53 -9.66
C LEU A 42 -0.53 9.21 -10.74
N LYS A 43 0.40 8.31 -10.43
CA LYS A 43 1.44 7.87 -11.36
C LYS A 43 1.65 6.36 -11.22
N PRO A 44 1.07 5.54 -12.11
CA PRO A 44 1.34 4.12 -12.12
C PRO A 44 2.79 3.86 -12.58
N GLY A 45 3.41 2.83 -12.00
CA GLY A 45 4.79 2.45 -12.35
C GLY A 45 5.87 3.24 -11.60
N LEU A 46 5.56 3.80 -10.44
CA LEU A 46 6.57 4.35 -9.54
C LEU A 46 7.46 3.25 -8.97
N GLU A 47 8.76 3.52 -8.94
CA GLU A 47 9.74 2.66 -8.32
C GLU A 47 9.95 3.07 -6.86
N TYR A 48 9.79 2.12 -5.96
CA TYR A 48 10.02 2.30 -4.53
C TYR A 48 11.23 1.45 -4.13
N ASN A 49 12.28 2.12 -3.67
CA ASN A 49 13.56 1.50 -3.33
C ASN A 49 13.79 1.55 -1.82
N LEU A 50 14.14 0.40 -1.24
CA LEU A 50 14.58 0.34 0.16
C LEU A 50 16.03 0.82 0.25
N VAL A 51 16.22 2.01 0.82
CA VAL A 51 17.55 2.63 0.94
C VAL A 51 18.22 2.24 2.25
N GLU A 52 17.44 2.17 3.34
CA GLU A 52 17.98 1.86 4.65
C GLU A 52 17.03 0.96 5.43
N HIS A 53 17.59 -0.06 6.07
CA HIS A 53 16.91 -0.90 7.06
C HIS A 53 17.84 -1.07 8.26
N LYS A 54 17.43 -0.53 9.40
CA LYS A 54 18.23 -0.55 10.63
C LYS A 54 17.36 -0.61 11.88
N GLY A 55 18.00 -0.62 13.03
CA GLY A 55 17.36 -0.56 14.34
C GLY A 55 17.21 -1.94 15.00
N PRO A 56 16.78 -1.98 16.27
CA PRO A 56 16.52 -3.22 16.97
C PRO A 56 15.39 -4.00 16.31
N ILE A 57 15.40 -5.33 16.44
CA ILE A 57 14.33 -6.18 15.90
C ILE A 57 12.92 -5.81 16.41
N HIS A 58 12.83 -5.19 17.59
CA HIS A 58 11.56 -4.74 18.18
C HIS A 58 11.17 -3.31 17.76
N MET A 59 12.05 -2.55 17.11
CA MET A 59 11.81 -1.19 16.64
C MET A 59 12.65 -0.91 15.38
N PRO A 60 12.33 -1.60 14.27
CA PRO A 60 13.02 -1.37 13.02
C PRO A 60 12.68 0.02 12.47
N THR A 61 13.64 0.63 11.78
CA THR A 61 13.47 1.86 11.03
C THR A 61 13.76 1.56 9.58
N PHE A 62 12.88 2.03 8.70
CA PHE A 62 13.01 1.86 7.26
C PHE A 62 13.08 3.22 6.59
N VAL A 63 13.91 3.33 5.57
CA VAL A 63 13.94 4.48 4.67
C VAL A 63 13.63 3.99 3.27
N ILE A 64 12.52 4.49 2.72
CA ILE A 64 12.06 4.19 1.38
C ILE A 64 12.26 5.43 0.51
N GLU A 65 12.83 5.26 -0.67
CA GLU A 65 12.94 6.28 -1.70
C GLU A 65 11.98 6.02 -2.84
N VAL A 66 11.42 7.08 -3.42
CA VAL A 66 10.59 7.04 -4.62
C VAL A 66 11.06 8.08 -5.62
N GLU A 67 11.20 7.68 -6.89
CA GLU A 67 11.55 8.61 -7.97
C GLU A 67 10.28 9.10 -8.69
N LEU A 68 10.07 10.42 -8.65
CA LEU A 68 8.92 11.12 -9.20
C LEU A 68 9.41 12.20 -10.15
N ASN A 69 9.20 11.99 -11.47
CA ASN A 69 9.54 12.98 -12.50
C ASN A 69 11.02 13.41 -12.51
N GLY A 70 11.93 12.49 -12.15
CA GLY A 70 13.36 12.77 -12.05
C GLY A 70 13.80 13.39 -10.71
N GLU A 71 12.89 13.48 -9.74
CA GLU A 71 13.19 13.90 -8.37
C GLU A 71 13.02 12.72 -7.41
N SER A 72 14.00 12.50 -6.53
CA SER A 72 13.94 11.45 -5.52
C SER A 72 13.42 11.99 -4.19
N PHE A 73 12.45 11.29 -3.61
CA PHE A 73 11.84 11.62 -2.32
C PHE A 73 12.02 10.47 -1.35
N GLN A 74 12.37 10.77 -0.10
CA GLN A 74 12.60 9.77 0.93
C GLN A 74 11.58 9.87 2.07
N GLY A 75 11.00 8.74 2.44
CA GLY A 75 10.15 8.57 3.62
C GLY A 75 10.85 7.70 4.66
N LYS A 76 10.76 8.10 5.93
CA LYS A 76 11.26 7.32 7.06
C LYS A 76 10.13 7.02 8.04
N GLU A 77 10.10 5.78 8.51
CA GLU A 77 9.17 5.32 9.55
C GLU A 77 9.91 4.40 10.53
#